data_AF-A0A087UL45-F1
#
_entry.id   AF-A0A087UL45-F1
#
_cell.length_a   1.000
_cell.length_b   1.000
_cell.length_c   1.000
_cell.angle_alpha   90.00
_cell.angle_beta   90.00
_cell.angle_gamma   90.00
#
_symmetry.space_group_name_H-M   'P 1'
#
loop_
_entity.id
_entity.type
_entity.pdbx_description
1 polymer ?
#
loop_
_entity_poly.entity_id
_entity_poly.type
_entity_poly.pdbx_seq_one_letter_code
_entity_poly.pdbx_strand_id
1 'polypeptide(L)'
;MTAVGEVFQSTLHHALNIHPTHTAWLRTKGDVMYVQGHYACALKYYVSAAMVSSDFFSLPLPKAIFDDLQYKHMIHCCTKLQNHTQASILHQFLEEPNYSMAFKALGERVCNDSCDTYYPCIWDITLLEFLVHHHTKRGETDCRQYVIRLIGQLELNSNNNEEIQREAASLRKGWFLRAMAKQYL
;
A
#
# COMPACT_ATOMS: atom_id res chain seq x y z
N MET A 1 -29.51 -6.25 16.26
CA MET A 1 -28.16 -5.73 15.89
C MET A 1 -28.14 -4.98 14.57
N THR A 2 -29.03 -5.26 13.61
CA THR A 2 -29.13 -4.56 12.30
C THR A 2 -29.41 -3.05 12.43
N ALA A 3 -30.38 -2.66 13.26
CA ALA A 3 -30.77 -1.25 13.43
C ALA A 3 -29.62 -0.33 13.90
N VAL A 4 -28.76 -0.80 14.80
CA VAL A 4 -27.60 -0.01 15.28
C VAL A 4 -26.58 0.21 14.16
N GLY A 5 -26.32 -0.83 13.36
CA GLY A 5 -25.40 -0.75 12.22
C GLY A 5 -25.90 0.19 11.12
N GLU A 6 -27.21 0.22 10.88
CA GLU A 6 -27.84 1.13 9.92
C GLU A 6 -27.76 2.59 10.39
N VAL A 7 -28.16 2.87 11.64
CA VAL A 7 -28.09 4.22 12.22
C VAL A 7 -26.65 4.73 12.25
N PHE A 8 -25.68 3.88 12.62
CA PHE A 8 -24.27 4.25 12.60
C PHE A 8 -23.81 4.62 11.19
N GLN A 9 -24.14 3.81 10.18
CA GLN A 9 -23.76 4.08 8.79
C GLN A 9 -24.38 5.36 8.23
N SER A 10 -25.66 5.61 8.51
CA SER A 10 -26.34 6.84 8.11
C SER A 10 -25.74 8.06 8.81
N THR A 11 -25.42 7.95 10.10
CA THR A 11 -24.77 9.03 10.87
C THR A 11 -23.38 9.33 10.32
N LEU A 12 -22.57 8.30 10.09
CA LEU A 12 -21.22 8.44 9.53
C LEU A 12 -21.25 9.03 8.11
N HIS A 13 -22.23 8.62 7.29
CA HIS A 13 -22.42 9.18 5.96
C HIS A 13 -22.77 10.66 6.02
N HIS A 14 -23.72 11.04 6.88
CA HIS A 14 -24.08 12.44 7.08
C HIS A 14 -22.90 13.28 7.60
N ALA A 15 -22.15 12.76 8.57
CA ALA A 15 -20.97 13.41 9.13
C ALA A 15 -19.90 13.67 8.05
N LEU A 16 -19.65 12.70 7.16
CA LEU A 16 -18.73 12.86 6.03
C LEU A 16 -19.27 13.78 4.93
N ASN A 17 -20.58 13.93 4.77
CA ASN A 17 -21.14 14.92 3.85
C ASN A 17 -20.90 16.36 4.36
N ILE A 18 -20.89 16.56 5.69
CA ILE A 18 -20.61 17.87 6.30
C ILE A 18 -19.09 18.13 6.38
N HIS A 19 -18.30 17.14 6.80
CA HIS A 19 -16.84 17.24 6.91
C HIS A 19 -16.14 16.14 6.10
N PRO A 20 -16.04 16.30 4.76
CA PRO A 20 -15.54 15.25 3.86
C PRO A 20 -14.06 14.92 4.04
N THR A 21 -13.30 15.81 4.66
CA THR A 21 -11.86 15.66 4.91
C THR A 21 -11.54 15.23 6.34
N HIS A 22 -12.54 14.86 7.16
CA HIS A 22 -12.25 14.43 8.52
C HIS A 22 -11.61 13.02 8.53
N THR A 23 -10.29 12.97 8.74
CA THR A 23 -9.48 11.76 8.55
C THR A 23 -9.96 10.56 9.37
N ALA A 24 -10.31 10.75 10.64
CA ALA A 24 -10.76 9.64 11.49
C ALA A 24 -12.10 9.05 11.00
N TRP A 25 -12.97 9.88 10.41
CA TRP A 25 -14.26 9.43 9.86
C TRP A 25 -14.07 8.73 8.53
N LEU A 26 -13.17 9.23 7.68
CA LEU A 26 -12.76 8.53 6.45
C LEU A 26 -12.20 7.15 6.78
N ARG A 27 -11.28 7.05 7.74
CA ARG A 27 -10.74 5.76 8.21
C ARG A 27 -11.85 4.82 8.68
N THR A 28 -12.71 5.31 9.56
CA THR A 28 -13.85 4.54 10.10
C THR A 28 -14.79 4.06 8.99
N LYS A 29 -15.02 4.88 7.95
CA LYS A 29 -15.81 4.48 6.79
C LYS A 29 -15.12 3.38 5.98
N GLY A 30 -13.80 3.44 5.87
CA GLY A 30 -12.98 2.34 5.33
C GLY A 30 -13.14 1.05 6.11
N ASP A 31 -13.10 1.11 7.44
CA ASP A 31 -13.29 -0.06 8.33
C ASP A 31 -14.67 -0.69 8.18
N VAL A 32 -15.73 0.13 8.07
CA VAL A 32 -17.09 -0.36 7.77
C VAL A 32 -17.13 -1.10 6.44
N MET A 33 -16.55 -0.51 5.38
CA MET A 33 -16.51 -1.13 4.05
C MET A 33 -15.70 -2.44 4.06
N TYR A 34 -14.60 -2.46 4.80
CA TYR A 34 -13.75 -3.63 4.99
C TYR A 34 -14.51 -4.79 5.62
N VAL A 35 -15.21 -4.55 6.74
CA VAL A 35 -16.00 -5.56 7.45
C VAL A 35 -17.16 -6.07 6.58
N GLN A 36 -17.72 -5.23 5.72
CA GLN A 36 -18.76 -5.61 4.76
C GLN A 36 -18.22 -6.37 3.52
N GLY A 37 -16.90 -6.54 3.38
CA GLY A 37 -16.28 -7.18 2.22
C GLY A 37 -16.18 -6.30 0.97
N HIS A 38 -16.49 -5.00 1.07
CA HIS A 38 -16.34 -4.04 -0.01
C HIS A 38 -14.89 -3.52 -0.09
N TYR A 39 -13.96 -4.40 -0.44
CA TYR A 39 -12.51 -4.15 -0.35
C TYR A 39 -12.01 -2.95 -1.18
N ALA A 40 -12.51 -2.76 -2.40
CA ALA A 40 -12.13 -1.60 -3.23
C ALA A 40 -12.60 -0.28 -2.60
N CYS A 41 -13.82 -0.25 -2.05
CA CYS A 41 -14.34 0.90 -1.31
C CYS A 41 -13.55 1.16 -0.03
N ALA A 42 -13.14 0.11 0.69
CA ALA A 42 -12.29 0.24 1.86
C ALA A 42 -10.96 0.92 1.50
N LEU A 43 -10.28 0.46 0.44
CA LEU A 43 -9.05 1.09 -0.06
C LEU A 43 -9.27 2.55 -0.46
N LYS A 44 -10.37 2.87 -1.16
CA LYS A 44 -10.73 4.27 -1.48
C LYS A 44 -10.75 5.16 -0.24
N TYR A 45 -11.40 4.73 0.84
CA TYR A 45 -11.50 5.53 2.07
C TYR A 45 -10.18 5.57 2.86
N TYR A 46 -9.42 4.47 2.93
CA TYR A 46 -8.10 4.47 3.56
C TYR A 46 -7.12 5.38 2.83
N VAL A 47 -7.10 5.35 1.50
CA VAL A 47 -6.26 6.24 0.68
C VAL A 47 -6.72 7.70 0.78
N SER A 48 -8.03 7.96 0.84
CA SER A 48 -8.57 9.30 1.10
C SER A 48 -8.08 9.86 2.45
N ALA A 49 -8.17 9.05 3.51
CA ALA A 49 -7.66 9.41 4.83
C ALA A 49 -6.14 9.68 4.78
N ALA A 50 -5.39 8.83 4.07
CA ALA A 50 -3.95 8.97 3.93
C ALA A 50 -3.61 10.29 3.23
N MET A 51 -4.27 10.58 2.10
CA MET A 51 -4.08 11.79 1.31
C MET A 51 -4.33 13.06 2.13
N VAL A 52 -5.43 13.12 2.89
CA VAL A 52 -5.74 14.29 3.71
C VAL A 52 -4.75 14.46 4.86
N SER A 53 -4.41 13.37 5.56
CA SER A 53 -3.53 13.42 6.73
C SER A 53 -2.06 13.71 6.44
N SER A 54 -1.65 13.56 5.18
CA SER A 54 -0.26 13.72 4.72
C SER A 54 -0.06 14.90 3.79
N ASP A 55 -1.06 15.78 3.66
CA ASP A 55 -1.04 16.88 2.70
C ASP A 55 -0.69 16.39 1.28
N PHE A 56 -1.55 15.54 0.72
CA PHE A 56 -1.38 14.92 -0.60
C PHE A 56 -0.08 14.10 -0.73
N PHE A 57 0.25 13.35 0.34
CA PHE A 57 1.44 12.50 0.43
C PHE A 57 2.77 13.28 0.37
N SER A 58 2.73 14.57 0.70
CA SER A 58 3.91 15.43 0.78
C SER A 58 4.60 15.32 2.14
N LEU A 59 3.85 14.91 3.17
CA LEU A 59 4.33 14.69 4.54
C LEU A 59 4.25 13.20 4.92
N PRO A 60 5.03 12.75 5.93
CA PRO A 60 4.88 11.40 6.47
C PRO A 60 3.48 11.13 7.02
N LEU A 61 2.97 9.90 6.83
CA LEU A 61 1.68 9.51 7.39
C LEU A 61 1.72 9.46 8.91
N PRO A 62 0.75 10.07 9.62
CA PRO A 62 0.70 10.02 11.08
C PRO A 62 0.44 8.60 11.60
N LYS A 63 1.36 8.06 12.42
CA LYS A 63 1.22 6.71 13.02
C LYS A 63 -0.06 6.54 13.86
N ALA A 64 -0.57 7.61 14.46
CA ALA A 64 -1.83 7.56 15.21
C ALA A 64 -3.06 7.22 14.35
N ILE A 65 -2.94 7.38 13.03
CA ILE A 65 -4.00 7.10 12.05
C ILE A 65 -3.66 5.87 11.24
N PHE A 66 -2.39 5.73 10.84
CA PHE A 66 -1.86 4.65 10.01
C PHE A 66 -0.85 3.80 10.79
N ASP A 67 -1.38 2.86 11.55
CA ASP A 67 -0.62 1.84 12.26
C ASP A 67 -0.54 0.53 11.45
N ASP A 68 0.14 -0.46 12.01
CA ASP A 68 0.28 -1.79 11.44
C ASP A 68 -1.07 -2.47 11.17
N LEU A 69 -2.08 -2.25 12.02
CA LEU A 69 -3.41 -2.81 11.82
C LEU A 69 -4.05 -2.23 10.56
N GLN A 70 -3.94 -0.92 10.37
CA GLN A 70 -4.46 -0.25 9.19
C GLN A 70 -3.78 -0.74 7.90
N TYR A 71 -2.46 -0.92 7.90
CA TYR A 71 -1.76 -1.48 6.75
C TYR A 71 -2.13 -2.95 6.52
N LYS A 72 -2.32 -3.76 7.56
CA LYS A 72 -2.81 -5.14 7.45
C LYS A 72 -4.19 -5.21 6.79
N HIS A 73 -5.10 -4.29 7.11
CA HIS A 73 -6.38 -4.20 6.40
C HIS A 73 -6.20 -3.87 4.92
N MET A 74 -5.32 -2.91 4.58
CA MET A 74 -5.03 -2.57 3.18
C MET A 74 -4.41 -3.75 2.41
N ILE A 75 -3.43 -4.45 3.01
CA ILE A 75 -2.82 -5.67 2.45
C ILE A 75 -3.89 -6.72 2.17
N HIS A 76 -4.79 -6.95 3.12
CA HIS A 76 -5.87 -7.91 2.97
C HIS A 76 -6.84 -7.51 1.85
N CYS A 77 -7.22 -6.24 1.76
CA CYS A 77 -8.02 -5.73 0.65
C CYS A 77 -7.35 -5.97 -0.71
N CYS A 78 -6.07 -5.59 -0.86
CA CYS A 78 -5.31 -5.81 -2.09
C CYS A 78 -5.27 -7.31 -2.46
N THR A 79 -5.03 -8.18 -1.49
CA THR A 79 -5.03 -9.63 -1.67
C THR A 79 -6.39 -10.15 -2.16
N LYS A 80 -7.49 -9.66 -1.58
CA LYS A 80 -8.86 -10.07 -1.98
C LYS A 80 -9.25 -9.58 -3.37
N LEU A 81 -8.65 -8.49 -3.84
CA LEU A 81 -8.81 -7.96 -5.19
C LEU A 81 -7.83 -8.58 -6.22
N GLN A 82 -6.96 -9.49 -5.77
CA GLN A 82 -5.85 -10.06 -6.55
C GLN A 82 -4.84 -9.00 -7.05
N ASN A 83 -4.69 -7.89 -6.32
CA ASN A 83 -3.64 -6.89 -6.52
C ASN A 83 -2.43 -7.27 -5.67
N HIS A 84 -1.75 -8.34 -6.06
CA HIS A 84 -0.71 -8.97 -5.25
C HIS A 84 0.58 -8.14 -5.16
N THR A 85 0.94 -7.40 -6.20
CA THR A 85 2.11 -6.50 -6.15
C THR A 85 1.87 -5.36 -5.16
N GLN A 86 0.68 -4.77 -5.16
CA GLN A 86 0.29 -3.75 -4.19
C GLN A 86 0.34 -4.31 -2.75
N ALA A 87 -0.17 -5.52 -2.55
CA ALA A 87 -0.12 -6.19 -1.24
C ALA A 87 1.34 -6.39 -0.76
N SER A 88 2.22 -6.84 -1.65
CA SER A 88 3.65 -7.01 -1.35
C SER A 88 4.36 -5.71 -1.02
N ILE A 89 4.05 -4.61 -1.71
CA ILE A 89 4.63 -3.30 -1.42
C ILE A 89 4.18 -2.80 -0.05
N LEU A 90 2.89 -2.96 0.27
CA LEU A 90 2.33 -2.58 1.57
C LEU A 90 2.96 -3.35 2.74
N HIS A 91 3.53 -4.54 2.54
CA HIS A 91 4.29 -5.22 3.59
C HIS A 91 5.52 -4.42 4.05
N GLN A 92 6.13 -3.59 3.21
CA GLN A 92 7.23 -2.69 3.61
C GLN A 92 6.74 -1.53 4.52
N PHE A 93 5.43 -1.28 4.58
CA PHE A 93 4.86 -0.18 5.39
C PHE A 93 4.72 -0.56 6.87
N LEU A 94 4.80 -1.85 7.18
CA LEU A 94 4.76 -2.38 8.54
C LEU A 94 6.06 -2.04 9.28
N GLU A 95 6.00 -1.97 10.61
CA GLU A 95 7.22 -1.80 11.42
C GLU A 95 8.22 -2.95 11.19
N GLU A 96 7.71 -4.18 11.04
CA GLU A 96 8.48 -5.35 10.62
C GLU A 96 7.88 -5.92 9.32
N PRO A 97 8.61 -5.84 8.19
CA PRO A 97 8.14 -6.41 6.93
C PRO A 97 7.91 -7.92 7.01
N ASN A 98 6.73 -8.37 6.60
CA ASN A 98 6.42 -9.80 6.52
C ASN A 98 6.86 -10.37 5.15
N TYR A 99 8.15 -10.71 5.06
CA TYR A 99 8.74 -11.25 3.83
C TYR A 99 8.07 -12.53 3.33
N SER A 100 7.65 -13.43 4.24
CA SER A 100 6.99 -14.69 3.86
C SER A 100 5.72 -14.43 3.04
N MET A 101 4.91 -13.47 3.48
CA MET A 101 3.68 -13.10 2.77
C MET A 101 3.96 -12.24 1.54
N ALA A 102 4.92 -11.32 1.61
CA ALA A 102 5.31 -10.50 0.48
C ALA A 102 5.85 -11.34 -0.69
N PHE A 103 6.73 -12.32 -0.42
CA PHE A 103 7.25 -13.24 -1.42
C PHE A 103 6.17 -14.14 -2.00
N LYS A 104 5.24 -14.63 -1.16
CA LYS A 104 4.11 -15.41 -1.65
C LYS A 104 3.28 -14.61 -2.65
N ALA A 105 2.91 -13.37 -2.30
CA ALA A 105 2.13 -12.51 -3.17
C ALA A 105 2.88 -12.13 -4.47
N LEU A 106 4.17 -11.80 -4.41
CA LEU A 106 4.99 -11.55 -5.62
C LEU A 106 5.15 -12.81 -6.49
N GLY A 107 4.99 -14.00 -5.90
CA GLY A 107 5.07 -15.27 -6.61
C GLY A 107 3.78 -15.68 -7.33
N GLU A 108 2.67 -14.97 -7.12
CA GLU A 108 1.39 -15.29 -7.75
C GLU A 108 1.45 -15.06 -9.26
N ARG A 109 0.90 -15.99 -10.04
CA ARG A 109 0.93 -15.91 -11.51
C ARG A 109 -0.13 -15.00 -12.10
N VAL A 110 -1.27 -14.92 -11.43
CA VAL A 110 -2.41 -14.11 -11.84
C VAL A 110 -2.43 -12.90 -10.93
N CYS A 111 -2.32 -11.73 -11.52
CA CYS A 111 -2.39 -10.48 -10.80
C CYS A 111 -3.25 -9.49 -11.59
N ASN A 112 -4.11 -8.76 -10.89
CA ASN A 112 -4.98 -7.74 -11.46
C ASN A 112 -4.35 -6.33 -11.38
N ASP A 113 -3.13 -6.22 -10.87
CA ASP A 113 -2.36 -4.97 -10.87
C ASP A 113 -1.23 -4.98 -11.92
N SER A 114 -0.84 -3.79 -12.37
CA SER A 114 0.27 -3.58 -13.31
C SER A 114 1.61 -3.83 -12.61
N CYS A 115 2.00 -5.09 -12.46
CA CYS A 115 3.07 -5.55 -11.56
C CYS A 115 4.38 -4.76 -11.69
N ASP A 116 4.93 -4.68 -12.91
CA ASP A 116 6.21 -4.02 -13.21
C ASP A 116 6.18 -2.50 -12.96
N THR A 117 5.02 -1.87 -13.18
CA THR A 117 4.82 -0.44 -13.00
C THR A 117 4.99 -0.02 -11.53
N TYR A 118 4.78 -0.95 -10.59
CA TYR A 118 4.90 -0.72 -9.16
C TYR A 118 6.29 -1.01 -8.60
N TYR A 119 7.21 -1.64 -9.34
CA TYR A 119 8.56 -1.95 -8.84
C TYR A 119 9.37 -0.73 -8.37
N PRO A 120 9.29 0.47 -8.99
CA PRO A 120 9.93 1.67 -8.46
C PRO A 120 9.50 2.05 -7.03
N CYS A 121 8.34 1.54 -6.57
CA CYS A 121 7.84 1.78 -5.22
C CYS A 121 8.44 0.82 -4.17
N ILE A 122 9.28 -0.12 -4.57
CA ILE A 122 9.97 -1.04 -3.66
C ILE A 122 11.30 -0.40 -3.25
N TRP A 123 11.52 -0.24 -1.95
CA TRP A 123 12.79 0.22 -1.37
C TRP A 123 13.54 -0.87 -0.64
N ASP A 124 12.88 -1.99 -0.34
CA ASP A 124 13.48 -3.15 0.30
C ASP A 124 14.27 -3.98 -0.72
N ILE A 125 15.60 -4.03 -0.53
CA ILE A 125 16.52 -4.78 -1.39
C ILE A 125 16.17 -6.28 -1.42
N THR A 126 15.74 -6.86 -0.30
CA THR A 126 15.38 -8.28 -0.20
C THR A 126 14.22 -8.63 -1.13
N LEU A 127 13.21 -7.74 -1.23
CA LEU A 127 12.09 -7.91 -2.15
C LEU A 127 12.54 -7.79 -3.61
N LEU A 128 13.42 -6.83 -3.92
CA LEU A 128 13.97 -6.67 -5.27
C LEU A 128 14.83 -7.87 -5.68
N GLU A 129 15.68 -8.39 -4.80
CA GLU A 129 16.48 -9.59 -5.04
C GLU A 129 15.59 -10.81 -5.31
N PHE A 130 14.52 -10.98 -4.53
CA PHE A 130 13.51 -12.01 -4.78
C PHE A 130 12.90 -11.87 -6.19
N LEU A 131 12.55 -10.65 -6.61
CA LEU A 131 12.03 -10.40 -7.95
C LEU A 131 13.04 -10.74 -9.06
N VAL A 132 14.32 -10.41 -8.88
CA VAL A 132 15.38 -10.80 -9.83
C VAL A 132 15.43 -12.32 -9.98
N HIS A 133 15.42 -13.05 -8.86
CA HIS A 133 15.41 -14.51 -8.87
C HIS A 133 14.14 -15.08 -9.51
N HIS A 134 12.98 -14.51 -9.19
CA HIS A 134 11.69 -14.93 -9.72
C HIS A 134 11.62 -14.77 -11.24
N HIS A 135 11.98 -13.60 -11.76
CA HIS A 135 12.02 -13.34 -13.20
C HIS A 135 13.08 -14.19 -13.91
N THR A 136 14.22 -14.45 -13.27
CA THR A 136 15.25 -15.36 -13.81
C THR A 136 14.71 -16.77 -14.00
N LYS A 137 13.99 -17.30 -13.01
CA LYS A 137 13.35 -18.63 -13.11
C LYS A 137 12.28 -18.71 -14.20
N ARG A 138 11.63 -17.59 -14.53
CA ARG A 138 10.58 -17.51 -15.56
C ARG A 138 11.12 -17.18 -16.96
N GLY A 139 12.41 -16.88 -17.09
CA GLY A 139 13.01 -16.45 -18.36
C GLY A 139 12.61 -15.03 -18.78
N GLU A 140 12.09 -14.22 -17.86
CA GLU A 140 11.60 -12.86 -18.12
C GLU A 140 12.76 -11.86 -18.07
N THR A 141 13.59 -11.84 -19.12
CA THR A 141 14.86 -11.10 -19.16
C THR A 141 14.72 -9.59 -19.00
N ASP A 142 13.70 -8.99 -19.60
CA ASP A 142 13.50 -7.53 -19.57
C ASP A 142 13.07 -7.06 -18.19
N CYS A 143 12.12 -7.77 -17.57
CA CYS A 143 11.69 -7.52 -16.20
C CYS A 143 12.85 -7.71 -15.22
N ARG A 144 13.62 -8.80 -15.36
CA ARG A 144 14.83 -9.03 -14.56
C ARG A 144 15.80 -7.86 -14.69
N GLN A 145 16.11 -7.43 -15.92
CA GLN A 145 17.06 -6.34 -16.15
C GLN A 145 16.54 -5.01 -15.59
N TYR A 146 15.22 -4.78 -15.64
CA TYR A 146 14.60 -3.63 -15.03
C TYR A 146 14.79 -3.61 -13.51
N VAL A 147 14.51 -4.72 -12.83
CA VAL A 147 14.70 -4.84 -11.37
C VAL A 147 16.18 -4.68 -10.98
N ILE A 148 17.11 -5.26 -11.74
CA ILE A 148 18.56 -5.07 -11.51
C ILE A 148 18.94 -3.57 -11.57
N ARG A 149 18.35 -2.81 -12.50
CA ARG A 149 18.58 -1.36 -12.57
C ARG A 149 18.02 -0.63 -11.34
N LEU A 150 16.90 -1.08 -10.79
CA LEU A 150 16.35 -0.52 -9.55
C LEU A 150 17.27 -0.79 -8.35
N ILE A 151 17.78 -2.02 -8.20
CA ILE A 151 18.76 -2.35 -7.15
C ILE A 151 20.03 -1.48 -7.28
N GLY A 152 20.46 -1.19 -8.51
CA GLY A 152 21.62 -0.34 -8.78
C GLY A 152 21.43 1.16 -8.47
N GLN A 153 20.25 1.59 -8.03
CA GLN A 153 20.01 2.98 -7.64
C GLN A 153 20.78 3.34 -6.37
N LEU A 154 21.50 4.46 -6.40
CA LEU A 154 22.41 4.85 -5.31
C LEU A 154 21.67 5.06 -3.99
N GLU A 155 20.45 5.57 -4.02
CA GLU A 155 19.63 5.83 -2.84
C GLU A 155 19.16 4.55 -2.13
N LEU A 156 19.15 3.40 -2.81
CA LEU A 156 18.78 2.10 -2.23
C LEU A 156 19.99 1.31 -1.71
N ASN A 157 21.20 1.86 -1.77
CA ASN A 157 22.38 1.19 -1.28
C ASN A 157 22.26 0.92 0.24
N SER A 158 22.35 -0.36 0.63
CA SER A 158 22.24 -0.81 2.02
C SER A 158 23.32 -0.25 2.94
N ASN A 159 24.42 0.27 2.38
CA ASN A 159 25.49 0.92 3.14
C ASN A 159 25.27 2.43 3.34
N ASN A 160 24.20 3.00 2.77
CA ASN A 160 23.83 4.39 3.05
C ASN A 160 23.51 4.57 4.53
N ASN A 161 23.64 5.79 5.03
CA ASN A 161 23.19 6.11 6.38
C ASN A 161 21.65 5.96 6.49
N GLU A 162 21.15 5.84 7.73
CA GLU A 162 19.71 5.66 7.97
C GLU A 162 18.86 6.83 7.45
N GLU A 163 19.41 8.05 7.38
CA GLU A 163 18.70 9.23 6.90
C GLU A 163 18.36 9.09 5.41
N ILE A 164 19.33 8.74 4.58
CA ILE A 164 19.15 8.49 3.15
C ILE A 164 18.21 7.32 2.92
N GLN A 165 18.35 6.23 3.69
CA GLN A 165 17.44 5.08 3.59
C GLN A 165 16.00 5.46 3.94
N ARG A 166 15.80 6.26 5.00
CA ARG A 166 14.49 6.78 5.40
C ARG A 166 13.90 7.71 4.33
N GLU A 167 14.71 8.58 3.74
CA GLU A 167 14.26 9.48 2.67
C GLU A 167 13.86 8.69 1.41
N ALA A 168 14.68 7.74 0.98
CA ALA A 168 14.41 6.87 -0.16
C ALA A 168 13.10 6.07 0.02
N ALA A 169 12.88 5.53 1.23
CA ALA A 169 11.64 4.85 1.61
C ALA A 169 10.45 5.82 1.61
N SER A 170 10.60 7.02 2.18
CA SER A 170 9.55 8.04 2.24
C SER A 170 9.09 8.49 0.84
N LEU A 171 10.03 8.72 -0.08
CA LEU A 171 9.72 9.08 -1.47
C LEU A 171 8.93 7.99 -2.18
N ARG A 172 9.40 6.73 -2.08
CA ARG A 172 8.75 5.57 -2.70
C ARG A 172 7.39 5.26 -2.10
N LYS A 173 7.24 5.44 -0.78
CA LYS A 173 5.96 5.40 -0.07
C LYS A 173 4.97 6.41 -0.66
N GLY A 174 5.43 7.64 -0.89
CA GLY A 174 4.63 8.69 -1.53
C GLY A 174 4.27 8.38 -2.97
N TRP A 175 5.18 7.81 -3.77
CA TRP A 175 4.88 7.38 -5.14
C TRP A 175 3.79 6.30 -5.17
N PHE A 176 3.92 5.29 -4.31
CA PHE A 176 2.96 4.21 -4.20
C PHE A 176 1.57 4.72 -3.81
N LEU A 177 1.48 5.55 -2.77
CA LEU A 177 0.20 6.07 -2.29
C LEU A 177 -0.48 6.98 -3.31
N ARG A 178 0.30 7.76 -4.08
CA ARG A 178 -0.22 8.54 -5.22
C ARG A 178 -0.74 7.65 -6.34
N ALA A 179 -0.04 6.55 -6.65
CA ALA A 179 -0.50 5.57 -7.64
C ALA A 179 -1.80 4.89 -7.19
N MET A 180 -1.89 4.49 -5.92
CA MET A 180 -3.15 4.00 -5.34
C MET A 180 -4.26 5.05 -5.39
N ALA A 181 -3.97 6.31 -5.08
CA ALA A 181 -4.96 7.39 -5.15
C ALA A 181 -5.53 7.54 -6.56
N LYS A 182 -4.69 7.49 -7.59
CA LYS A 182 -5.14 7.50 -9.00
C LYS A 182 -6.02 6.31 -9.36
N GLN A 183 -5.86 5.17 -8.69
CA GLN A 183 -6.64 3.95 -8.96
C GLN A 183 -8.00 3.94 -8.25
N TYR A 184 -8.07 4.41 -7.00
CA TYR A 184 -9.24 4.22 -6.14
C TYR A 184 -10.08 5.48 -5.87
N LEU A 185 -9.55 6.68 -6.11
CA LEU A 185 -10.26 7.95 -5.89
C LEU A 185 -10.93 8.43 -7.18
#